data_AF-A0A151JRM1-F1
#
_entry.id   AF-A0A151JRM1-F1
#
_cell.length_a   1.000
_cell.length_b   1.000
_cell.length_c   1.000
_cell.angle_alpha   90.00
_cell.angle_beta   90.00
_cell.angle_gamma   90.00
#
_symmetry.space_group_name_H-M   'P 1'
#
loop_
_entity.id
_entity.type
_entity.pdbx_description
1 polymer ?
#
loop_
_entity_poly.entity_id
_entity_poly.type
_entity_poly.pdbx_seq_one_letter_code
_entity_poly.pdbx_strand_id
1 'polypeptide(L)'
;MREVRIRKLCLNICVGESGDRLTRAAKVLEQLTGQQPVFSKARYTVRSFGIRRNEKIAVHCTVRGAKAEEILERGLKVREYELKKENFSGTGNFGFGIQEHIDLGIKYDPSIGIYGLDFYVVLGYFCARVIMADVNMELANEAIEDIKNNPPSRIKRNEYKNNVGELDIYFLDLSSFKSVRNCAKNLLTNEAAIHILINNAGVIMPSYEKTEDGNEKTLQVNYLGHFLLTLLLLPKMQLSSPICRIINVSSFIHIFADIDFEDINRERSYSLLKYYAQSKLANILFTKELELKKAPEKKTGKKIEKKPKKEPKDASKNIMREVRIRKLCLNICVGESGDRLTRAAKVLEQLTGQQPVFSKARYTVRSFGIRRNEKIAVHCTVRGAKAEEILERGLKVREYELKKENFSCTGNFGFGIQEHIDLGIKYDPSIGIYGLDFYVVLGRPGFNVAHRRRKTGKVGFQHRLTKEDAIKWFQQKYDGIIITGRK
;
A
#
# COMPACT_ATOMS: atom_id res chain seq x y z
N MET A 1 -12.45 -11.77 32.47
CA MET A 1 -11.22 -11.85 31.65
C MET A 1 -11.60 -12.33 30.26
N ARG A 2 -11.10 -11.71 29.18
CA ARG A 2 -11.38 -12.20 27.83
C ARG A 2 -10.59 -13.48 27.60
N GLU A 3 -11.28 -14.56 27.28
CA GLU A 3 -10.65 -15.86 27.05
C GLU A 3 -9.87 -15.84 25.73
N VAL A 4 -8.58 -16.18 25.79
CA VAL A 4 -7.74 -16.30 24.59
C VAL A 4 -7.94 -17.69 24.02
N ARG A 5 -8.48 -17.78 22.80
CA ARG A 5 -8.69 -19.07 22.11
C ARG A 5 -7.84 -19.17 20.85
N ILE A 6 -7.64 -20.39 20.39
CA ILE A 6 -6.94 -20.67 19.14
C ILE A 6 -7.85 -20.24 17.98
N ARG A 7 -7.46 -19.20 17.25
CA ARG A 7 -8.18 -18.74 16.06
C ARG A 7 -7.99 -19.70 14.90
N LYS A 8 -6.76 -20.18 14.72
CA LYS A 8 -6.40 -21.20 13.74
C LYS A 8 -5.05 -21.83 14.08
N LEU A 9 -4.90 -23.09 13.70
CA LEU A 9 -3.63 -23.81 13.68
C LEU A 9 -3.25 -24.05 12.23
N CYS A 10 -2.07 -23.61 11.82
CA CYS A 10 -1.51 -23.91 10.51
C CYS A 10 -0.38 -24.94 10.68
N LEU A 11 -0.52 -26.06 9.98
CA LEU A 11 0.46 -27.15 9.96
C LEU A 11 1.16 -27.13 8.61
N ASN A 12 2.49 -27.21 8.60
CA ASN A 12 3.28 -27.11 7.38
C ASN A 12 4.37 -28.19 7.34
N ILE A 13 4.48 -28.86 6.19
CA ILE A 13 5.57 -29.80 5.89
C ILE A 13 6.35 -29.23 4.70
N CYS A 14 7.64 -28.99 4.91
CA CYS A 14 8.56 -28.57 3.86
C CYS A 14 9.44 -29.75 3.47
N VAL A 15 9.39 -30.16 2.20
CA VAL A 15 10.12 -31.34 1.70
C VAL A 15 11.37 -30.93 0.91
N GLY A 16 11.54 -29.64 0.60
CA GLY A 16 12.71 -29.10 -0.11
C GLY A 16 12.80 -29.48 -1.59
N GLU A 17 12.02 -30.46 -2.04
CA GLU A 17 11.99 -31.01 -3.38
C GLU A 17 10.53 -31.20 -3.85
N SER A 18 10.34 -31.25 -5.17
CA SER A 18 9.03 -31.51 -5.79
C SER A 18 8.87 -32.99 -6.14
N GLY A 19 7.63 -33.42 -6.43
CA GLY A 19 7.33 -34.78 -6.88
C GLY A 19 6.68 -35.65 -5.81
N ASP A 20 6.90 -36.97 -5.89
CA ASP A 20 6.17 -37.98 -5.12
C ASP A 20 6.28 -37.81 -3.61
N ARG A 21 7.46 -37.36 -3.14
CA ARG A 21 7.71 -37.12 -1.72
C ARG A 21 6.82 -36.01 -1.16
N LEU A 22 6.47 -35.00 -1.96
CA LEU A 22 5.55 -33.93 -1.55
C LEU A 22 4.10 -34.41 -1.58
N THR A 23 3.74 -35.28 -2.51
CA THR A 23 2.41 -35.91 -2.58
C THR A 23 2.17 -36.83 -1.38
N ARG A 24 3.19 -37.58 -0.94
CA ARG A 24 3.16 -38.39 0.29
C ARG A 24 3.03 -37.52 1.54
N ALA A 25 3.78 -36.41 1.63
CA ALA A 25 3.62 -35.43 2.73
C ALA A 25 2.21 -34.83 2.80
N ALA A 26 1.54 -34.64 1.65
CA ALA A 26 0.16 -34.20 1.63
C ALA A 26 -0.77 -35.23 2.28
N LYS A 27 -0.59 -36.54 2.00
CA LYS A 27 -1.38 -37.59 2.64
C LYS A 27 -1.22 -37.61 4.16
N VAL A 28 -0.03 -37.32 4.69
CA VAL A 28 0.19 -37.18 6.15
C VAL A 28 -0.69 -36.08 6.73
N LEU A 29 -0.69 -34.89 6.12
CA LEU A 29 -1.53 -33.78 6.57
C LEU A 29 -3.02 -34.10 6.42
N GLU A 30 -3.42 -34.82 5.37
CA GLU A 30 -4.80 -35.24 5.17
C GLU A 30 -5.25 -36.23 6.24
N GLN A 31 -4.41 -37.21 6.60
CA GLN A 31 -4.69 -38.15 7.70
C GLN A 31 -4.80 -37.44 9.05
N LEU A 32 -3.89 -36.51 9.35
CA LEU A 32 -3.88 -35.77 10.62
C LEU A 32 -5.07 -34.79 10.72
N THR A 33 -5.37 -34.06 9.65
CA THR A 33 -6.34 -32.95 9.68
C THR A 33 -7.73 -33.33 9.17
N GLY A 34 -7.86 -34.42 8.41
CA GLY A 34 -9.10 -34.79 7.69
C GLY A 34 -9.52 -33.75 6.64
N GLN A 35 -8.59 -32.88 6.22
CA GLN A 35 -8.84 -31.81 5.25
C GLN A 35 -7.86 -31.91 4.09
N GLN A 36 -8.28 -31.46 2.91
CA GLN A 36 -7.39 -31.42 1.74
C GLN A 36 -6.27 -30.40 1.92
N PRO A 37 -5.00 -30.80 1.86
CA PRO A 37 -3.86 -29.90 2.04
C PRO A 37 -3.65 -28.99 0.83
N VAL A 38 -3.11 -27.79 1.08
CA VAL A 38 -2.81 -26.79 0.05
C VAL A 38 -1.32 -26.78 -0.27
N PHE A 39 -0.99 -26.89 -1.56
CA PHE A 39 0.39 -26.85 -2.03
C PHE A 39 0.90 -25.42 -2.20
N SER A 40 2.05 -25.13 -1.58
CA SER A 40 2.78 -23.88 -1.75
C SER A 40 3.79 -23.99 -2.89
N LYS A 41 3.79 -22.99 -3.77
CA LYS A 41 4.69 -22.91 -4.93
C LYS A 41 5.89 -22.01 -4.67
N ALA A 42 7.05 -22.41 -5.17
CA ALA A 42 8.28 -21.64 -5.11
C ALA A 42 8.11 -20.31 -5.87
N ARG A 43 8.34 -19.19 -5.19
CA ARG A 43 8.25 -17.85 -5.81
C ARG A 43 9.41 -17.57 -6.77
N TYR A 44 10.53 -18.27 -6.59
CA TYR A 44 11.78 -18.05 -7.32
C TYR A 44 12.51 -19.37 -7.54
N THR A 45 13.30 -19.44 -8.62
CA THR A 45 14.24 -20.54 -8.84
C THR A 45 15.42 -20.41 -7.89
N VAL A 46 15.76 -21.48 -7.18
CA VAL A 46 16.91 -21.58 -6.29
C VAL A 46 17.77 -22.74 -6.74
N ARG A 47 18.80 -22.45 -7.55
CA ARG A 47 19.63 -23.48 -8.21
C ARG A 47 20.35 -24.40 -7.22
N SER A 48 20.75 -23.90 -6.06
CA SER A 48 21.44 -24.69 -5.02
C SER A 48 20.59 -25.82 -4.45
N PHE A 49 19.26 -25.70 -4.52
CA PHE A 49 18.31 -26.71 -4.04
C PHE A 49 17.55 -27.38 -5.18
N GLY A 50 17.94 -27.19 -6.44
CA GLY A 50 17.24 -27.75 -7.60
C GLY A 50 15.83 -27.19 -7.87
N ILE A 51 15.33 -26.26 -7.05
CA ILE A 51 13.96 -25.74 -7.11
C ILE A 51 13.78 -24.73 -8.26
N ARG A 52 12.77 -24.93 -9.10
CA ARG A 52 12.34 -23.99 -10.16
C ARG A 52 11.19 -23.11 -9.69
N ARG A 53 11.08 -21.92 -10.28
CA ARG A 53 9.94 -21.02 -10.05
C ARG A 53 8.62 -21.71 -10.42
N ASN A 54 7.61 -21.52 -9.57
CA ASN A 54 6.25 -22.10 -9.64
C ASN A 54 6.14 -23.60 -9.35
N GLU A 55 7.25 -24.24 -8.99
CA GLU A 55 7.27 -25.64 -8.59
C GLU A 55 6.68 -25.80 -7.18
N LYS A 56 5.97 -26.90 -6.92
CA LYS A 56 5.41 -27.20 -5.60
C LYS A 56 6.55 -27.67 -4.68
N ILE A 57 6.69 -27.04 -3.51
CA ILE A 57 7.85 -27.29 -2.60
C ILE A 57 7.45 -27.58 -1.15
N ALA A 58 6.24 -27.19 -0.77
CA ALA A 58 5.74 -27.37 0.58
C ALA A 58 4.23 -27.58 0.53
N VAL A 59 3.71 -28.21 1.58
CA VAL A 59 2.29 -28.48 1.75
C VAL A 59 1.87 -28.02 3.13
N HIS A 60 0.75 -27.33 3.22
CA HIS A 60 0.22 -26.85 4.49
C HIS A 60 -1.28 -27.08 4.58
N CYS A 61 -1.77 -27.23 5.81
CA CYS A 61 -3.19 -27.37 6.12
C CYS A 61 -3.55 -26.44 7.28
N THR A 62 -4.75 -25.82 7.25
CA THR A 62 -5.20 -24.90 8.29
C THR A 62 -6.42 -25.46 8.99
N VAL A 63 -6.26 -25.83 10.27
CA VAL A 63 -7.31 -26.42 11.11
C VAL A 63 -7.86 -25.35 12.07
N ARG A 64 -9.13 -25.47 12.45
CA ARG A 64 -9.83 -24.59 13.40
C ARG A 64 -10.72 -25.42 14.34
N GLY A 65 -11.13 -24.80 15.45
CA GLY A 65 -12.03 -25.40 16.44
C GLY A 65 -11.38 -26.51 17.26
N ALA A 66 -12.20 -27.42 17.81
CA ALA A 66 -11.77 -28.50 18.70
C ALA A 66 -10.65 -29.38 18.11
N LYS A 67 -10.69 -29.64 16.80
CA LYS A 67 -9.64 -30.42 16.11
C LYS A 67 -8.28 -29.72 16.11
N ALA A 68 -8.26 -28.39 16.11
CA ALA A 68 -7.01 -27.63 16.22
C ALA A 68 -6.42 -27.72 17.63
N GLU A 69 -7.27 -27.71 18.66
CA GLU A 69 -6.86 -27.89 20.06
C GLU A 69 -6.30 -29.30 20.29
N GLU A 70 -6.98 -30.33 19.80
CA GLU A 70 -6.53 -31.72 19.88
C GLU A 70 -5.14 -31.92 19.24
N ILE A 71 -4.96 -31.41 18.01
CA ILE A 71 -3.68 -31.56 17.30
C ILE A 71 -2.57 -30.74 17.97
N LEU A 72 -2.88 -29.52 18.45
CA LEU A 72 -1.90 -28.71 19.17
C LEU A 72 -1.46 -29.40 20.46
N GLU A 73 -2.40 -29.96 21.22
CA GLU A 73 -2.13 -30.67 22.47
C GLU A 73 -1.18 -31.84 22.25
N ARG A 74 -1.41 -32.64 21.19
CA ARG A 74 -0.47 -33.71 20.80
C ARG A 74 0.91 -33.17 20.46
N GLY A 75 0.99 -32.07 19.72
CA GLY A 75 2.27 -31.46 19.34
C GLY A 75 3.05 -30.88 20.53
N LEU A 76 2.35 -30.27 21.48
CA LEU A 76 2.97 -29.74 22.69
C LEU A 76 3.47 -30.85 23.62
N LYS A 77 2.77 -31.99 23.70
CA LYS A 77 3.26 -33.17 24.44
C LYS A 77 4.60 -33.69 23.94
N VAL A 78 4.79 -33.74 22.63
CA VAL A 78 6.09 -34.13 22.02
C VAL A 78 7.21 -33.14 22.37
N ARG A 79 6.86 -31.89 22.63
CA ARG A 79 7.77 -30.85 23.10
C ARG A 79 7.84 -30.74 24.62
N GLU A 80 7.21 -31.65 25.36
CA GLU A 80 7.10 -31.61 26.83
C GLU A 80 6.56 -30.27 27.36
N TYR A 81 5.75 -29.58 26.55
CA TYR A 81 5.24 -28.23 26.79
C TYR A 81 6.33 -27.14 26.96
N GLU A 82 7.57 -27.43 26.54
CA GLU A 82 8.67 -26.47 26.61
C GLU A 82 8.79 -25.66 25.30
N LEU A 83 8.54 -24.35 25.40
CA LEU A 83 8.73 -23.40 24.30
C LEU A 83 9.62 -22.24 24.74
N LYS A 84 10.56 -21.84 23.88
CA LYS A 84 11.43 -20.69 24.15
C LYS A 84 10.66 -19.40 23.92
N LYS A 85 11.08 -18.32 24.58
CA LYS A 85 10.52 -16.97 24.38
C LYS A 85 10.55 -16.51 22.90
N GLU A 86 11.55 -16.97 22.15
CA GLU A 86 11.72 -16.68 20.72
C GLU A 86 10.63 -17.29 19.83
N ASN A 87 9.96 -18.35 20.30
CA ASN A 87 8.85 -18.95 19.58
C ASN A 87 7.60 -18.05 19.54
N PHE A 88 7.54 -17.03 20.41
CA PHE A 88 6.40 -16.12 20.53
C PHE A 88 6.63 -14.82 19.76
N SER A 89 5.62 -14.40 19.00
CA SER A 89 5.57 -13.09 18.37
C SER A 89 5.17 -12.01 19.38
N GLY A 90 5.49 -10.75 19.08
CA GLY A 90 5.01 -9.60 19.87
C GLY A 90 3.48 -9.42 19.90
N THR A 91 2.73 -10.21 19.12
CA THR A 91 1.26 -10.25 19.13
C THR A 91 0.69 -11.45 19.89
N GLY A 92 1.53 -12.24 20.55
CA GLY A 92 1.14 -13.43 21.31
C GLY A 92 0.90 -14.70 20.48
N ASN A 93 1.14 -14.68 19.16
CA ASN A 93 1.10 -15.90 18.35
C ASN A 93 2.40 -16.67 18.56
N PHE A 94 2.39 -17.99 18.35
CA PHE A 94 3.61 -18.77 18.50
C PHE A 94 3.69 -19.94 17.52
N GLY A 95 4.89 -20.45 17.31
CA GLY A 95 5.09 -21.62 16.47
C GLY A 95 6.28 -22.45 16.90
N PHE A 96 6.26 -23.74 16.57
CA PHE A 96 7.30 -24.70 16.91
C PHE A 96 7.31 -25.83 15.89
N GLY A 97 8.46 -26.46 15.69
CA GLY A 97 8.60 -27.63 14.81
C GLY A 97 8.64 -28.93 15.59
N ILE A 98 8.30 -30.04 14.96
CA ILE A 98 8.54 -31.41 15.43
C ILE A 98 9.34 -32.13 14.34
N GLN A 99 10.25 -33.00 14.77
CA GLN A 99 11.18 -33.69 13.86
C GLN A 99 10.49 -34.83 13.10
N GLU A 100 9.60 -35.56 13.76
CA GLU A 100 8.87 -36.69 13.19
C GLU A 100 7.37 -36.59 13.48
N HIS A 101 6.52 -36.62 12.45
CA HIS A 101 5.06 -36.56 12.63
C HIS A 101 4.48 -37.83 13.29
N ILE A 102 5.23 -38.93 13.36
CA ILE A 102 4.80 -40.20 13.98
C ILE A 102 4.59 -40.01 15.49
N ASP A 103 5.35 -39.10 16.11
CA ASP A 103 5.24 -38.74 17.52
C ASP A 103 3.86 -38.15 17.89
N LEU A 104 3.06 -37.78 16.90
CA LEU A 104 1.67 -37.31 17.07
C LEU A 104 0.65 -38.46 17.17
N GLY A 105 1.11 -39.72 17.24
CA GLY A 105 0.28 -40.92 17.39
C GLY A 105 -0.29 -41.45 16.08
N ILE A 106 0.32 -41.14 14.94
CA ILE A 106 -0.07 -41.70 13.63
C ILE A 106 0.67 -43.03 13.42
N LYS A 107 -0.03 -44.06 12.95
CA LYS A 107 0.60 -45.35 12.59
C LYS A 107 1.58 -45.16 11.43
N TYR A 108 2.80 -45.66 11.59
CA TYR A 108 3.82 -45.61 10.55
C TYR A 108 3.40 -46.40 9.31
N ASP A 109 3.44 -45.75 8.15
CA ASP A 109 3.27 -46.39 6.85
C ASP A 109 4.59 -46.28 6.05
N PRO A 110 5.28 -47.40 5.78
CA PRO A 110 6.54 -47.43 5.03
C PRO A 110 6.45 -46.80 3.64
N SER A 111 5.26 -46.76 3.03
CA SER A 111 5.06 -46.17 1.70
C SER A 111 5.06 -44.63 1.70
N ILE A 112 4.77 -44.02 2.85
CA ILE A 112 4.65 -42.56 3.04
C ILE A 112 5.99 -41.97 3.48
N GLY A 113 6.67 -42.60 4.45
CA GLY A 113 7.94 -42.14 5.01
C GLY A 113 7.79 -41.09 6.12
N ILE A 114 8.90 -40.69 6.74
CA ILE A 114 8.93 -39.79 7.91
C ILE A 114 9.17 -38.34 7.48
N TYR A 115 8.44 -37.42 8.12
CA TYR A 115 8.49 -35.98 7.83
C TYR A 115 8.43 -35.16 9.11
N GLY A 116 9.21 -34.07 9.15
CA GLY A 116 9.07 -33.02 10.15
C GLY A 116 7.86 -32.12 9.89
N LEU A 117 7.29 -31.60 10.96
CA LEU A 117 6.05 -30.83 10.94
C LEU A 117 6.20 -29.52 11.72
N ASP A 118 5.90 -28.40 11.06
CA ASP A 118 5.88 -27.08 11.70
C ASP A 118 4.45 -26.69 12.10
N PHE A 119 4.30 -26.27 13.36
CA PHE A 119 3.08 -25.74 13.95
C PHE A 119 3.16 -24.22 13.99
N TYR A 120 2.10 -23.56 13.52
CA TYR A 120 1.92 -22.12 13.69
C TYR A 120 0.54 -21.84 14.28
N VAL A 121 0.53 -21.39 15.54
CA VAL A 121 -0.66 -21.13 16.33
C VAL A 121 -0.98 -19.64 16.27
N VAL A 122 -2.17 -19.33 15.78
CA VAL A 122 -2.71 -17.97 15.83
C VAL A 122 -3.72 -17.90 16.96
N LEU A 123 -3.40 -17.12 17.98
CA LEU A 123 -4.30 -16.81 19.07
C LEU A 123 -5.18 -15.61 18.69
N GLY A 124 -6.40 -15.60 19.20
CA GLY A 124 -7.30 -14.47 19.05
C GLY A 124 -8.31 -14.41 20.19
N TYR A 125 -8.76 -13.20 20.49
CA TYR A 125 -9.96 -13.01 21.28
C TYR A 125 -11.15 -13.30 20.38
N PHE A 126 -11.90 -14.37 20.69
CA PHE A 126 -13.24 -14.56 20.17
C PHE A 126 -14.17 -13.70 21.01
N CYS A 127 -15.07 -12.96 20.36
CA CYS A 127 -15.97 -11.94 20.92
C CYS A 127 -15.31 -10.57 21.15
N ALA A 128 -15.46 -9.70 20.14
CA ALA A 128 -15.35 -8.25 20.35
C ALA A 128 -16.69 -7.75 20.89
N ARG A 129 -16.64 -6.88 21.90
CA ARG A 129 -17.76 -6.05 22.29
C ARG A 129 -17.78 -4.82 21.37
N VAL A 130 -18.84 -4.67 20.59
CA VAL A 130 -19.01 -3.58 19.63
C VAL A 130 -20.13 -2.70 20.14
N ILE A 131 -19.83 -1.41 20.27
CA ILE A 131 -20.80 -0.42 20.71
C ILE A 131 -21.17 0.43 19.50
N MET A 132 -22.45 0.45 19.17
CA MET A 132 -22.99 1.33 18.14
C MET A 132 -23.55 2.57 18.81
N ALA A 133 -22.94 3.71 18.53
CA ALA A 133 -23.40 5.00 19.02
C ALA A 133 -24.19 5.69 17.90
N ASP A 134 -25.51 5.76 18.04
CA ASP A 134 -26.41 6.27 17.01
C ASP A 134 -27.45 7.24 17.59
N VAL A 135 -27.99 8.10 16.74
CA VAL A 135 -29.08 9.03 17.10
C VAL A 135 -30.43 8.32 17.01
N ASN A 136 -30.59 7.34 16.11
CA ASN A 136 -31.83 6.58 15.96
C ASN A 136 -31.69 5.20 16.61
N MET A 137 -32.23 5.06 17.82
CA MET A 137 -32.16 3.82 18.59
C MET A 137 -32.99 2.69 17.97
N GLU A 138 -34.08 2.99 17.26
CA GLU A 138 -34.94 1.97 16.65
C GLU A 138 -34.20 1.28 15.48
N LEU A 139 -33.68 2.07 14.54
CA LEU A 139 -32.89 1.56 13.42
C LEU A 139 -31.62 0.86 13.89
N ALA A 140 -30.99 1.34 14.95
CA ALA A 140 -29.84 0.67 15.54
C ALA A 140 -30.21 -0.72 16.09
N ASN A 141 -31.36 -0.86 16.74
CA ASN A 141 -31.85 -2.16 17.24
C ASN A 141 -32.17 -3.12 16.08
N GLU A 142 -32.82 -2.64 15.03
CA GLU A 142 -33.07 -3.43 13.81
C GLU A 142 -31.75 -3.92 13.18
N ALA A 143 -30.74 -3.04 13.10
CA ALA A 143 -29.42 -3.41 12.60
C ALA A 143 -28.72 -4.45 13.48
N ILE A 144 -28.86 -4.39 14.82
CA ILE A 144 -28.34 -5.44 15.72
C ILE A 144 -29.00 -6.78 15.42
N GLU A 145 -30.33 -6.80 15.28
CA GLU A 145 -31.05 -8.04 14.99
C GLU A 145 -30.70 -8.60 13.62
N ASP A 146 -30.51 -7.74 12.61
CA ASP A 146 -29.99 -8.16 11.31
C ASP A 146 -28.58 -8.77 11.43
N ILE A 147 -27.66 -8.09 12.13
CA ILE A 147 -26.31 -8.60 12.36
C ILE A 147 -26.32 -9.95 13.07
N LYS A 148 -27.21 -10.17 14.05
CA LYS A 148 -27.33 -11.46 14.76
C LYS A 148 -27.83 -12.58 13.86
N ASN A 149 -28.74 -12.27 12.95
CA ASN A 149 -29.43 -13.28 12.14
C ASN A 149 -28.76 -13.56 10.78
N ASN A 150 -28.00 -12.60 10.24
CA ASN A 150 -27.37 -12.71 8.93
C ASN A 150 -25.84 -12.88 9.02
N PRO A 151 -25.32 -14.12 8.87
CA PRO A 151 -23.88 -14.35 8.88
C PRO A 151 -23.19 -13.74 7.64
N PRO A 152 -21.92 -13.34 7.77
CA PRO A 152 -21.08 -13.05 6.61
C PRO A 152 -21.00 -14.27 5.69
N SER A 153 -20.90 -14.02 4.37
CA SER A 153 -20.91 -15.04 3.30
C SER A 153 -19.90 -16.19 3.41
N ARG A 154 -18.96 -16.13 4.36
CA ARG A 154 -17.90 -17.12 4.60
C ARG A 154 -18.15 -18.04 5.81
N ILE A 155 -19.22 -17.81 6.59
CA ILE A 155 -19.52 -18.54 7.82
C ILE A 155 -20.88 -19.23 7.67
N LYS A 156 -20.98 -20.49 8.08
CA LYS A 156 -22.25 -21.23 8.07
C LYS A 156 -23.18 -20.66 9.15
N ARG A 157 -24.47 -20.50 8.84
CA ARG A 157 -25.50 -19.97 9.79
C ARG A 157 -25.47 -20.64 11.17
N ASN A 158 -25.26 -21.95 11.22
CA ASN A 158 -25.25 -22.72 12.48
C ASN A 158 -24.02 -22.42 13.36
N GLU A 159 -22.86 -22.10 12.77
CA GLU A 159 -21.67 -21.68 13.54
C GLU A 159 -21.77 -20.22 14.00
N TYR A 160 -22.53 -19.40 13.28
CA TYR A 160 -22.66 -17.97 13.54
C TYR A 160 -23.55 -17.64 14.74
N LYS A 161 -24.70 -18.34 14.87
CA LYS A 161 -25.67 -18.09 15.96
C LYS A 161 -25.08 -18.17 17.37
N ASN A 162 -24.01 -18.96 17.56
CA ASN A 162 -23.39 -19.15 18.88
C ASN A 162 -22.15 -18.26 19.11
N ASN A 163 -21.79 -17.35 18.19
CA ASN A 163 -20.49 -16.65 18.17
C ASN A 163 -20.54 -15.18 17.70
N VAL A 164 -21.69 -14.50 17.75
CA VAL A 164 -21.87 -13.15 17.17
C VAL A 164 -21.08 -12.04 17.92
N GLY A 165 -20.58 -12.31 19.13
CA GLY A 165 -19.98 -11.29 20.00
C GLY A 165 -21.03 -10.47 20.74
N GLU A 166 -20.59 -9.45 21.49
CA GLU A 166 -21.51 -8.58 22.25
C GLU A 166 -21.76 -7.29 21.46
N LEU A 167 -23.02 -6.89 21.37
CA LEU A 167 -23.48 -5.69 20.68
C LEU A 167 -24.32 -4.85 21.64
N ASP A 168 -23.90 -3.60 21.84
CA ASP A 168 -24.61 -2.64 22.68
C ASP A 168 -24.86 -1.33 21.92
N ILE A 169 -25.89 -0.59 22.31
CA ILE A 169 -26.28 0.68 21.68
C ILE A 169 -26.19 1.80 22.70
N TYR A 170 -25.59 2.90 22.28
CA TYR A 170 -25.56 4.14 23.05
C TYR A 170 -26.18 5.25 22.21
N PHE A 171 -27.01 6.07 22.84
CA PHE A 171 -27.51 7.26 22.17
C PHE A 171 -26.36 8.26 21.98
N LEU A 172 -26.19 8.75 20.75
CA LEU A 172 -25.22 9.78 20.40
C LEU A 172 -25.75 10.67 19.28
N ASP A 173 -25.99 11.93 19.61
CA ASP A 173 -26.26 12.97 18.63
C ASP A 173 -25.03 13.87 18.50
N LEU A 174 -24.39 13.85 17.33
CA LEU A 174 -23.20 14.65 17.05
C LEU A 174 -23.53 16.12 16.76
N SER A 175 -24.80 16.45 16.54
CA SER A 175 -25.27 17.83 16.38
C SER A 175 -25.46 18.58 17.71
N SER A 176 -25.21 17.91 18.84
CA SER A 176 -25.27 18.48 20.20
C SER A 176 -24.02 18.13 21.00
N PHE A 177 -23.23 19.12 21.42
CA PHE A 177 -22.08 18.88 22.29
C PHE A 177 -22.48 18.36 23.67
N LYS A 178 -23.68 18.70 24.16
CA LYS A 178 -24.25 18.13 25.38
C LYS A 178 -24.44 16.62 25.24
N SER A 179 -25.03 16.18 24.12
CA SER A 179 -25.20 14.76 23.80
C SER A 179 -23.86 14.03 23.71
N VAL A 180 -22.87 14.60 23.01
CA VAL A 180 -21.51 14.04 22.92
C VAL A 180 -20.87 13.84 24.29
N ARG A 181 -20.96 14.83 25.19
CA ARG A 181 -20.41 14.75 26.55
C ARG A 181 -21.10 13.70 27.40
N ASN A 182 -22.43 13.59 27.31
CA ASN A 182 -23.21 12.58 28.02
C ASN A 182 -22.85 11.17 27.56
N CYS A 183 -22.79 10.95 26.25
CA CYS A 183 -22.38 9.66 25.66
C CYS A 183 -20.96 9.29 26.09
N ALA A 184 -20.00 10.22 26.00
CA ALA A 184 -18.63 10.01 26.46
C ALA A 184 -18.59 9.64 27.95
N LYS A 185 -19.35 10.33 28.80
CA LYS A 185 -19.45 10.02 30.23
C LYS A 185 -19.97 8.59 30.46
N ASN A 186 -21.02 8.18 29.75
CA ASN A 186 -21.57 6.83 29.87
C ASN A 186 -20.56 5.76 29.43
N LEU A 187 -19.85 5.97 28.32
CA LEU A 187 -18.77 5.08 27.85
C LEU A 187 -17.58 5.04 28.83
N LEU A 188 -17.25 6.17 29.46
CA LEU A 188 -16.20 6.25 30.46
C LEU A 188 -16.57 5.53 31.77
N THR A 189 -17.86 5.46 32.13
CA THR A 189 -18.33 4.78 33.34
C THR A 189 -18.57 3.28 33.12
N ASN A 190 -19.26 2.92 32.05
CA ASN A 190 -19.82 1.56 31.87
C ASN A 190 -18.85 0.58 31.22
N GLU A 191 -17.95 1.06 30.35
CA GLU A 191 -17.09 0.17 29.56
C GLU A 191 -15.75 -0.06 30.24
N ALA A 192 -15.26 -1.30 30.35
CA ALA A 192 -13.97 -1.52 31.00
C ALA A 192 -12.79 -0.94 30.19
N ALA A 193 -12.85 -1.02 28.86
CA ALA A 193 -11.74 -0.64 27.98
C ALA A 193 -12.19 -0.32 26.55
N ILE A 194 -11.60 0.72 25.94
CA ILE A 194 -11.91 1.17 24.58
C ILE A 194 -10.66 1.01 23.71
N HIS A 195 -10.71 0.10 22.74
CA HIS A 195 -9.53 -0.27 21.94
C HIS A 195 -9.50 0.44 20.58
N ILE A 196 -10.69 0.58 19.97
CA ILE A 196 -10.86 1.12 18.63
C ILE A 196 -12.03 2.11 18.68
N LEU A 197 -11.82 3.30 18.12
CA LEU A 197 -12.86 4.30 17.87
C LEU A 197 -13.00 4.51 16.36
N ILE A 198 -14.22 4.41 15.85
CA ILE A 198 -14.52 4.62 14.43
C ILE A 198 -15.48 5.80 14.29
N ASN A 199 -14.94 6.93 13.88
CA ASN A 199 -15.70 8.14 13.59
C ASN A 199 -16.19 8.08 12.13
N ASN A 200 -17.32 7.40 11.93
CA ASN A 200 -17.92 7.15 10.62
C ASN A 200 -19.10 8.06 10.27
N ALA A 201 -19.88 8.47 11.27
CA ALA A 201 -21.11 9.23 11.04
C ALA A 201 -20.84 10.48 10.19
N GLY A 202 -21.78 10.81 9.32
CA GLY A 202 -21.69 12.04 8.55
C GLY A 202 -22.92 12.32 7.72
N VAL A 203 -23.18 13.60 7.52
CA VAL A 203 -24.31 14.15 6.79
C VAL A 203 -23.83 15.10 5.69
N ILE A 204 -24.71 15.39 4.76
CA ILE A 204 -24.55 16.47 3.79
C ILE A 204 -25.88 17.24 3.77
N MET A 205 -25.84 18.50 4.20
CA MET A 205 -27.06 19.29 4.31
C MET A 205 -27.35 20.04 3.00
N PRO A 206 -28.58 19.94 2.43
CA PRO A 206 -28.96 20.69 1.23
C PRO A 206 -29.03 22.20 1.48
N SER A 207 -29.47 22.60 2.67
CA SER A 207 -29.62 23.98 3.13
C SER A 207 -28.63 24.31 4.24
N TYR A 208 -28.31 25.61 4.39
CA TYR A 208 -27.52 26.10 5.51
C TYR A 208 -28.34 26.03 6.80
N GLU A 209 -27.86 25.27 7.78
CA GLU A 209 -28.48 25.10 9.09
C GLU A 209 -27.42 25.21 10.18
N LYS A 210 -27.78 25.85 11.29
CA LYS A 210 -26.97 25.85 12.51
C LYS A 210 -27.50 24.83 13.51
N THR A 211 -26.59 24.23 14.25
CA THR A 211 -26.90 23.41 15.43
C THR A 211 -27.26 24.29 16.63
N GLU A 212 -27.75 23.66 17.71
CA GLU A 212 -27.97 24.34 18.99
C GLU A 212 -26.68 24.94 19.58
N ASP A 213 -25.51 24.39 19.22
CA ASP A 213 -24.19 24.89 19.61
C ASP A 213 -23.68 26.03 18.71
N GLY A 214 -24.49 26.48 17.75
CA GLY A 214 -24.20 27.64 16.90
C GLY A 214 -23.26 27.38 15.72
N ASN A 215 -22.90 26.12 15.45
CA ASN A 215 -22.03 25.76 14.32
C ASN A 215 -22.84 25.31 13.11
N GLU A 216 -22.25 25.40 11.92
CA GLU A 216 -22.84 24.80 10.72
C GLU A 216 -22.97 23.27 10.91
N LYS A 217 -24.16 22.75 10.58
CA LYS A 217 -24.57 21.38 10.92
C LYS A 217 -23.68 20.31 10.29
N THR A 218 -23.28 20.45 9.02
CA THR A 218 -22.39 19.51 8.34
C THR A 218 -21.01 19.48 9.00
N LEU A 219 -20.43 20.65 9.31
CA LEU A 219 -19.14 20.78 9.99
C LEU A 219 -19.19 20.19 11.39
N GLN A 220 -20.25 20.47 12.15
CA GLN A 220 -20.37 19.94 13.50
C GLN A 220 -20.52 18.43 13.51
N VAL A 221 -21.47 17.89 12.74
CA VAL A 221 -21.74 16.45 12.72
C VAL A 221 -20.57 15.66 12.15
N ASN A 222 -19.93 16.14 11.07
CA ASN A 222 -18.87 15.39 10.39
C ASN A 222 -17.47 15.53 11.02
N TYR A 223 -17.27 16.57 11.83
CA TYR A 223 -15.95 16.90 12.39
C TYR A 223 -15.99 17.29 13.87
N LEU A 224 -16.65 18.40 14.26
CA LEU A 224 -16.51 18.94 15.63
C LEU A 224 -17.02 17.97 16.71
N GLY A 225 -18.14 17.29 16.46
CA GLY A 225 -18.69 16.27 17.35
C GLY A 225 -17.74 15.09 17.53
N HIS A 226 -17.21 14.54 16.43
CA HIS A 226 -16.19 13.47 16.48
C HIS A 226 -14.90 13.91 17.14
N PHE A 227 -14.46 15.14 16.87
CA PHE A 227 -13.28 15.74 17.48
C PHE A 227 -13.43 15.78 19.00
N LEU A 228 -14.54 16.32 19.51
CA LEU A 228 -14.83 16.37 20.94
C LEU A 228 -14.91 14.96 21.55
N LEU A 229 -15.67 14.05 20.94
CA LEU A 229 -15.81 12.67 21.40
C LEU A 229 -14.44 11.98 21.51
N THR A 230 -13.62 12.13 20.47
CA THR A 230 -12.28 11.53 20.41
C THR A 230 -11.40 12.03 21.55
N LEU A 231 -11.38 13.34 21.80
CA LEU A 231 -10.55 13.91 22.87
C LEU A 231 -11.01 13.47 24.27
N LEU A 232 -12.33 13.34 24.49
CA LEU A 232 -12.87 12.85 25.76
C LEU A 232 -12.53 11.38 26.03
N LEU A 233 -12.53 10.54 25.00
CA LEU A 233 -12.24 9.11 25.12
C LEU A 233 -10.74 8.77 25.07
N LEU A 234 -9.91 9.66 24.52
CA LEU A 234 -8.49 9.43 24.25
C LEU A 234 -7.70 8.93 25.47
N PRO A 235 -7.83 9.51 26.69
CA PRO A 235 -7.09 9.03 27.85
C PRO A 235 -7.42 7.57 28.19
N LYS A 236 -8.70 7.21 28.19
CA LYS A 236 -9.14 5.83 28.45
C LYS A 236 -8.68 4.87 27.36
N MET A 237 -8.70 5.30 26.10
CA MET A 237 -8.18 4.50 24.99
C MET A 237 -6.69 4.20 25.13
N GLN A 238 -5.89 5.18 25.55
CA GLN A 238 -4.45 5.01 25.79
C GLN A 238 -4.18 4.05 26.96
N LEU A 239 -4.97 4.12 28.03
CA LEU A 239 -4.88 3.19 29.15
C LEU A 239 -5.33 1.77 28.76
N SER A 240 -6.30 1.65 27.86
CA SER A 240 -6.86 0.37 27.43
C SER A 240 -5.87 -0.47 26.61
N SER A 241 -5.08 0.17 25.74
CA SER A 241 -4.09 -0.55 24.92
C SER A 241 -3.02 0.37 24.35
N PRO A 242 -1.74 -0.05 24.33
CA PRO A 242 -0.67 0.69 23.65
C PRO A 242 -0.86 0.73 22.12
N ILE A 243 -1.74 -0.10 21.56
CA ILE A 243 -2.04 -0.18 20.10
C ILE A 243 -3.46 0.34 19.83
N CYS A 244 -4.00 1.23 20.67
CA CYS A 244 -5.32 1.82 20.45
C CYS A 244 -5.39 2.55 19.11
N ARG A 245 -6.55 2.45 18.42
CA ARG A 245 -6.71 2.97 17.06
C ARG A 245 -7.92 3.88 16.96
N ILE A 246 -7.71 5.06 16.37
CA ILE A 246 -8.78 5.99 16.01
C ILE A 246 -8.86 6.01 14.49
N ILE A 247 -10.07 5.84 13.95
CA ILE A 247 -10.34 5.83 12.51
C ILE A 247 -11.31 6.96 12.21
N ASN A 248 -10.86 7.97 11.47
CA ASN A 248 -11.70 9.06 10.99
C ASN A 248 -12.05 8.83 9.52
N VAL A 249 -13.34 8.72 9.21
CA VAL A 249 -13.79 8.45 7.84
C VAL A 249 -13.89 9.76 7.04
N SER A 250 -13.03 9.86 6.02
CA SER A 250 -13.00 10.98 5.07
C SER A 250 -13.63 10.57 3.72
N SER A 251 -13.69 11.51 2.76
CA SER A 251 -14.21 11.29 1.39
C SER A 251 -13.21 11.82 0.36
N PHE A 252 -13.16 11.24 -0.84
CA PHE A 252 -12.26 11.68 -1.93
C PHE A 252 -12.30 13.18 -2.21
N ILE A 253 -13.45 13.82 -1.98
CA ILE A 253 -13.67 15.24 -2.25
C ILE A 253 -12.82 16.19 -1.38
N HIS A 254 -12.25 15.72 -0.27
CA HIS A 254 -11.35 16.52 0.57
C HIS A 254 -10.12 17.07 -0.19
N ILE A 255 -9.74 16.46 -1.32
CA ILE A 255 -8.62 16.89 -2.16
C ILE A 255 -8.89 18.26 -2.81
N PHE A 256 -10.17 18.62 -3.00
CA PHE A 256 -10.59 19.87 -3.62
C PHE A 256 -11.02 20.94 -2.61
N ALA A 257 -10.78 20.71 -1.32
CA ALA A 257 -11.14 21.64 -0.25
C ALA A 257 -9.93 22.42 0.24
N ASP A 258 -10.22 23.62 0.73
CA ASP A 258 -9.36 24.38 1.63
C ASP A 258 -10.17 24.70 2.90
N ILE A 259 -9.49 24.86 4.05
CA ILE A 259 -10.14 25.32 5.27
C ILE A 259 -10.18 26.84 5.25
N ASP A 260 -11.39 27.39 5.29
CA ASP A 260 -11.59 28.83 5.50
C ASP A 260 -11.63 29.11 7.00
N PHE A 261 -10.56 29.70 7.51
CA PHE A 261 -10.45 30.03 8.93
C PHE A 261 -11.10 31.38 9.27
N GLU A 262 -11.30 32.26 8.29
CA GLU A 262 -11.94 33.56 8.48
C GLU A 262 -13.46 33.43 8.58
N ASP A 263 -14.02 32.42 7.93
CA ASP A 263 -15.43 32.10 7.97
C ASP A 263 -15.63 30.59 8.06
N ILE A 264 -15.30 30.01 9.22
CA ILE A 264 -15.33 28.55 9.42
C ILE A 264 -16.74 27.96 9.37
N ASN A 265 -17.71 28.71 9.89
CA ASN A 265 -19.14 28.42 9.76
C ASN A 265 -19.69 28.87 8.40
N ARG A 266 -18.90 29.62 7.62
CA ARG A 266 -19.16 29.98 6.23
C ARG A 266 -20.54 30.66 6.09
N GLU A 267 -20.78 31.64 6.95
CA GLU A 267 -22.02 32.41 7.02
C GLU A 267 -22.23 33.30 5.78
N ARG A 268 -21.16 33.61 5.05
CA ARG A 268 -21.19 34.55 3.92
C ARG A 268 -21.64 33.94 2.60
N SER A 269 -21.36 32.65 2.34
CA SER A 269 -21.66 32.03 1.03
C SER A 269 -21.78 30.51 1.09
N TYR A 270 -22.99 29.97 0.86
CA TYR A 270 -23.25 28.53 0.93
C TYR A 270 -23.10 27.76 -0.41
N SER A 271 -22.03 26.96 -0.54
CA SER A 271 -21.86 25.89 -1.52
C SER A 271 -21.72 24.50 -0.88
N LEU A 272 -22.78 23.70 -0.93
CA LEU A 272 -22.89 22.33 -0.40
C LEU A 272 -21.63 21.45 -0.53
N LEU A 273 -21.07 21.34 -1.74
CA LEU A 273 -19.90 20.50 -2.00
C LEU A 273 -18.64 21.02 -1.30
N LYS A 274 -18.47 22.34 -1.22
CA LYS A 274 -17.29 22.95 -0.57
C LYS A 274 -17.28 22.68 0.92
N TYR A 275 -18.41 22.78 1.62
CA TYR A 275 -18.47 22.51 3.08
C TYR A 275 -18.27 21.06 3.41
N TYR A 276 -18.95 20.19 2.67
CA TYR A 276 -18.78 18.77 2.88
C TYR A 276 -17.31 18.41 2.68
N ALA A 277 -16.66 18.95 1.64
CA ALA A 277 -15.23 18.77 1.41
C ALA A 277 -14.36 19.37 2.52
N GLN A 278 -14.67 20.57 3.03
CA GLN A 278 -13.99 21.20 4.17
C GLN A 278 -14.07 20.33 5.43
N SER A 279 -15.25 19.78 5.75
CA SER A 279 -15.44 18.89 6.91
C SER A 279 -14.61 17.61 6.78
N LYS A 280 -14.54 17.03 5.57
CA LYS A 280 -13.76 15.82 5.31
C LYS A 280 -12.25 16.09 5.25
N LEU A 281 -11.82 17.30 4.89
CA LEU A 281 -10.44 17.75 5.02
C LEU A 281 -10.05 17.94 6.49
N ALA A 282 -10.93 18.51 7.31
CA ALA A 282 -10.70 18.68 8.75
C ALA A 282 -10.43 17.34 9.45
N ASN A 283 -11.13 16.27 9.08
CA ASN A 283 -10.85 14.90 9.56
C ASN A 283 -9.41 14.45 9.26
N ILE A 284 -8.87 14.77 8.08
CA ILE A 284 -7.49 14.42 7.70
C ILE A 284 -6.48 15.25 8.49
N LEU A 285 -6.71 16.56 8.64
CA LEU A 285 -5.85 17.44 9.40
C LEU A 285 -5.77 17.03 10.87
N PHE A 286 -6.92 16.74 11.49
CA PHE A 286 -6.98 16.26 12.87
C PHE A 286 -6.25 14.94 13.08
N THR A 287 -6.41 13.99 12.14
CA THR A 287 -5.70 12.70 12.21
C THR A 287 -4.18 12.90 12.16
N LYS A 288 -3.68 13.81 11.32
CA LYS A 288 -2.25 14.14 11.26
C LYS A 288 -1.77 14.79 12.55
N GLU A 289 -2.55 15.71 13.10
CA GLU A 289 -2.19 16.42 14.34
C GLU A 289 -2.15 15.47 15.55
N LEU A 290 -3.10 14.54 15.66
CA LEU A 290 -3.09 13.52 16.70
C LEU A 290 -1.82 12.65 16.65
N GLU A 291 -1.37 12.28 15.46
CA GLU A 291 -0.13 11.51 15.27
C GLU A 291 1.11 12.31 15.71
N LEU A 292 1.17 13.60 15.35
CA LEU A 292 2.26 14.50 15.76
C LEU A 292 2.31 14.64 17.28
N LYS A 293 1.17 14.81 17.94
CA LYS A 293 1.08 14.93 19.41
C LYS A 293 1.38 13.64 20.17
N LYS A 294 1.14 12.46 19.56
CA LYS A 294 1.48 11.16 20.17
C LYS A 294 2.99 10.85 20.12
N ALA A 295 3.76 11.51 19.27
CA ALA A 295 5.20 11.36 19.28
C ALA A 295 5.75 11.92 20.61
N PRO A 296 6.48 11.14 21.43
CA PRO A 296 6.95 11.61 22.72
C PRO A 296 7.84 12.84 22.55
N GLU A 297 7.49 13.93 23.25
CA GLU A 297 8.39 15.05 23.48
C GLU A 297 9.70 14.52 24.05
N LYS A 298 10.78 14.63 23.27
CA LYS A 298 12.12 14.43 23.80
C LYS A 298 12.36 15.51 24.85
N LYS A 299 12.26 15.14 26.13
CA LYS A 299 12.81 15.90 27.26
C LYS A 299 14.25 16.28 26.94
N THR A 300 14.46 17.54 26.59
CA THR A 300 15.77 18.19 26.69
C THR A 300 15.53 19.46 27.49
N GLY A 301 15.87 19.40 28.77
CA GLY A 301 15.96 20.58 29.60
C GLY A 301 17.03 21.51 29.03
N LYS A 302 16.60 22.65 28.51
CA LYS A 302 17.35 23.90 28.43
C LYS A 302 16.33 25.02 28.24
N LYS A 303 16.39 26.01 29.13
CA LYS A 303 15.57 27.23 29.14
C LYS A 303 15.35 27.73 27.70
N ILE A 304 14.09 27.91 27.34
CA ILE A 304 13.69 28.48 26.05
C ILE A 304 13.88 29.99 26.17
N GLU A 305 15.09 30.47 25.90
CA GLU A 305 15.20 31.73 25.17
C GLU A 305 14.49 31.52 23.83
N LYS A 306 13.64 32.46 23.43
CA LYS A 306 13.00 32.49 22.11
C LYS A 306 14.08 32.39 21.05
N LYS A 307 14.37 31.18 20.59
CA LYS A 307 15.19 30.99 19.39
C LYS A 307 14.40 31.60 18.23
N PRO A 308 15.03 32.43 17.39
CA PRO A 308 14.38 32.91 16.17
C PRO A 308 13.91 31.67 15.41
N LYS A 309 12.75 31.78 14.73
CA LYS A 309 12.24 30.77 13.80
C LYS A 309 13.44 30.15 13.09
N LYS A 310 13.69 28.85 13.32
CA LYS A 310 14.67 28.15 12.52
C LYS A 310 14.14 28.24 11.10
N GLU A 311 14.78 29.08 10.29
CA GLU A 311 14.57 29.13 8.86
C GLU A 311 14.52 27.69 8.33
N PRO A 312 13.67 27.40 7.32
CA PRO A 312 13.58 26.08 6.75
C PRO A 312 15.01 25.64 6.44
N LYS A 313 15.49 24.58 7.12
CA LYS A 313 16.80 24.02 6.80
C LYS A 313 16.76 23.71 5.31
N ASP A 314 17.50 24.49 4.56
CA ASP A 314 17.45 24.54 3.11
C ASP A 314 17.70 23.12 2.60
N ALA A 315 16.62 22.41 2.25
CA ALA A 315 16.69 21.00 1.88
C ALA A 315 17.45 20.80 0.56
N SER A 316 17.75 21.91 -0.12
CA SER A 316 18.65 22.06 -1.26
C SER A 316 20.09 21.64 -0.97
N LYS A 317 20.54 21.67 0.30
CA LYS A 317 21.92 21.30 0.69
C LYS A 317 22.16 19.80 0.86
N ASN A 318 21.14 18.95 0.77
CA ASN A 318 21.33 17.51 0.94
C ASN A 318 21.76 16.86 -0.38
N ILE A 319 23.00 16.38 -0.44
CA ILE A 319 23.59 15.66 -1.59
C ILE A 319 22.68 14.50 -2.05
N MET A 320 21.97 13.83 -1.13
CA MET A 320 21.08 12.70 -1.47
C MET A 320 19.76 13.14 -2.14
N ARG A 321 19.49 14.44 -2.25
CA ARG A 321 18.33 15.01 -2.94
C ARG A 321 18.65 15.58 -4.32
N GLU A 322 19.92 15.54 -4.71
CA GLU A 322 20.35 15.93 -6.05
C GLU A 322 19.66 15.07 -7.12
N VAL A 323 19.19 15.74 -8.17
CA VAL A 323 18.48 15.10 -9.29
C VAL A 323 19.50 14.66 -10.32
N ARG A 324 19.41 13.39 -10.73
CA ARG A 324 20.31 12.81 -11.75
C ARG A 324 19.53 12.04 -12.80
N ILE A 325 20.14 11.88 -13.97
CA ILE A 325 19.61 11.02 -15.03
C ILE A 325 19.77 9.57 -14.57
N ARG A 326 18.64 8.85 -14.44
CA ARG A 326 18.65 7.44 -14.05
C ARG A 326 18.80 6.53 -15.26
N LYS A 327 18.14 6.89 -16.37
CA LYS A 327 18.25 6.23 -17.66
C LYS A 327 17.72 7.15 -18.76
N LEU A 328 18.29 7.01 -19.95
CA LEU A 328 17.76 7.53 -21.19
C LEU A 328 17.20 6.34 -21.99
N CYS A 329 15.95 6.43 -22.40
CA CYS A 329 15.34 5.46 -23.30
C CYS A 329 15.23 6.09 -24.69
N LEU A 330 15.82 5.45 -25.69
CA LEU A 330 15.68 5.82 -27.09
C LEU A 330 14.71 4.84 -27.76
N ASN A 331 13.77 5.36 -28.54
CA ASN A 331 12.77 4.54 -29.21
C ASN A 331 12.63 4.98 -30.67
N ILE A 332 12.60 4.00 -31.58
CA ILE A 332 12.21 4.18 -32.98
C ILE A 332 11.02 3.27 -33.22
N CYS A 333 9.87 3.87 -33.52
CA CYS A 333 8.67 3.15 -33.95
C CYS A 333 8.53 3.27 -35.45
N VAL A 334 8.68 2.15 -36.17
CA VAL A 334 8.55 2.12 -37.64
C VAL A 334 7.12 1.76 -38.05
N GLY A 335 6.40 1.00 -37.21
CA GLY A 335 5.01 0.63 -37.46
C GLY A 335 4.83 -0.59 -38.37
N GLU A 336 5.92 -1.16 -38.87
CA GLU A 336 5.94 -2.36 -39.71
C GLU A 336 7.08 -3.29 -39.30
N SER A 337 6.95 -4.57 -39.65
CA SER A 337 8.05 -5.53 -39.57
C SER A 337 8.89 -5.56 -40.84
N GLY A 338 10.05 -6.22 -40.80
CA GLY A 338 10.92 -6.41 -41.97
C GLY A 338 12.19 -5.56 -41.95
N ASP A 339 12.74 -5.30 -43.13
CA ASP A 339 14.08 -4.73 -43.31
C ASP A 339 14.22 -3.31 -42.78
N ARG A 340 13.16 -2.51 -42.87
CA ARG A 340 13.18 -1.15 -42.33
C ARG A 340 13.35 -1.15 -40.82
N LEU A 341 12.82 -2.15 -40.12
CA LEU A 341 12.99 -2.29 -38.67
C LEU A 341 14.40 -2.80 -38.30
N THR A 342 14.99 -3.67 -39.11
CA THR A 342 16.35 -4.16 -38.87
C THR A 342 17.40 -3.06 -39.13
N ARG A 343 17.18 -2.21 -40.14
CA ARG A 343 17.98 -1.00 -40.39
C ARG A 343 17.88 0.03 -39.24
N ALA A 344 16.67 0.29 -38.74
CA ALA A 344 16.47 1.14 -37.57
C ALA A 344 17.21 0.59 -36.32
N ALA A 345 17.31 -0.73 -36.18
CA ALA A 345 18.08 -1.36 -35.12
C ALA A 345 19.58 -1.03 -35.25
N LYS A 346 20.14 -1.07 -36.47
CA LYS A 346 21.54 -0.68 -36.73
C LYS A 346 21.82 0.78 -36.36
N VAL A 347 20.88 1.70 -36.64
CA VAL A 347 21.01 3.11 -36.22
C VAL A 347 21.14 3.22 -34.70
N LEU A 348 20.26 2.56 -33.95
CA LEU A 348 20.33 2.58 -32.48
C LEU A 348 21.58 1.90 -31.95
N GLU A 349 22.04 0.84 -32.59
CA GLU A 349 23.29 0.16 -32.23
C GLU A 349 24.49 1.08 -32.44
N GLN A 350 24.58 1.77 -33.58
CA GLN A 350 25.64 2.74 -33.86
C GLN A 350 25.61 3.92 -32.87
N LEU A 351 24.42 4.44 -32.54
CA LEU A 351 24.27 5.56 -31.62
C LEU A 351 24.61 5.18 -30.16
N THR A 352 24.23 4.00 -29.71
CA THR A 352 24.32 3.60 -28.29
C THR A 352 25.50 2.68 -27.98
N GLY A 353 26.06 2.02 -29.00
CA GLY A 353 27.04 0.94 -28.85
C GLY A 353 26.49 -0.28 -28.12
N GLN A 354 25.17 -0.49 -28.15
CA GLN A 354 24.48 -1.60 -27.48
C GLN A 354 23.49 -2.26 -28.42
N GLN A 355 23.33 -3.58 -28.27
CA GLN A 355 22.33 -4.35 -29.00
C GLN A 355 20.91 -3.93 -28.58
N PRO A 356 20.10 -3.38 -29.50
CA PRO A 356 18.78 -2.87 -29.17
C PRO A 356 17.74 -3.99 -29.08
N VAL A 357 16.62 -3.72 -28.41
CA VAL A 357 15.55 -4.69 -28.19
C VAL A 357 14.34 -4.38 -29.06
N PHE A 358 13.85 -5.40 -29.77
CA PHE A 358 12.65 -5.31 -30.59
C PHE A 358 11.37 -5.43 -29.75
N SER A 359 10.48 -4.45 -29.89
CA SER A 359 9.16 -4.40 -29.28
C SER A 359 8.11 -5.06 -30.18
N LYS A 360 7.28 -5.91 -29.58
CA LYS A 360 6.19 -6.62 -30.26
C LYS A 360 4.85 -5.92 -30.04
N ALA A 361 4.00 -5.91 -31.06
CA ALA A 361 2.64 -5.42 -30.98
C ALA A 361 1.80 -6.27 -30.02
N ARG A 362 1.08 -5.62 -29.10
CA ARG A 362 0.20 -6.32 -28.14
C ARG A 362 -1.12 -6.76 -28.76
N TYR A 363 -1.61 -6.02 -29.74
CA TYR A 363 -2.92 -6.20 -30.38
C TYR A 363 -2.78 -6.08 -31.89
N THR A 364 -3.73 -6.69 -32.61
CA THR A 364 -3.89 -6.47 -34.04
C THR A 364 -4.68 -5.18 -34.24
N VAL A 365 -4.13 -4.23 -35.00
CA VAL A 365 -4.79 -2.96 -35.32
C VAL A 365 -4.82 -2.81 -36.84
N ARG A 366 -5.97 -3.10 -37.44
CA ARG A 366 -6.12 -3.17 -38.91
C ARG A 366 -5.89 -1.83 -39.59
N SER A 367 -6.28 -0.72 -38.97
CA SER A 367 -6.06 0.63 -39.52
C SER A 367 -4.58 0.99 -39.68
N PHE A 368 -3.70 0.43 -38.85
CA PHE A 368 -2.26 0.62 -38.93
C PHE A 368 -1.54 -0.54 -39.63
N GLY A 369 -2.27 -1.54 -40.14
CA GLY A 369 -1.67 -2.71 -40.79
C GLY A 369 -0.91 -3.66 -39.83
N ILE A 370 -1.00 -3.47 -38.52
CA ILE A 370 -0.19 -4.20 -37.53
C ILE A 370 -0.90 -5.46 -37.04
N ARG A 371 -0.19 -6.61 -37.02
CA ARG A 371 -0.68 -7.87 -36.43
C ARG A 371 -0.15 -8.08 -35.01
N ARG A 372 -0.91 -8.81 -34.20
CA ARG A 372 -0.47 -9.19 -32.84
C ARG A 372 0.85 -9.97 -32.88
N ASN A 373 1.75 -9.65 -31.94
CA ASN A 373 3.10 -10.21 -31.78
C ASN A 373 4.11 -9.84 -32.88
N GLU A 374 3.70 -9.06 -33.87
CA GLU A 374 4.60 -8.53 -34.89
C GLU A 374 5.60 -7.55 -34.27
N LYS A 375 6.86 -7.56 -34.73
CA LYS A 375 7.86 -6.60 -34.27
C LYS A 375 7.61 -5.27 -35.00
N ILE A 376 7.37 -4.20 -34.25
CA ILE A 376 6.93 -2.90 -34.82
C ILE A 376 7.85 -1.72 -34.45
N ALA A 377 8.64 -1.88 -33.39
CA ALA A 377 9.50 -0.84 -32.87
C ALA A 377 10.77 -1.44 -32.29
N VAL A 378 11.80 -0.61 -32.18
CA VAL A 378 13.08 -0.97 -31.60
C VAL A 378 13.47 0.10 -30.59
N HIS A 379 13.97 -0.32 -29.42
CA HIS A 379 14.33 0.60 -28.36
C HIS A 379 15.62 0.18 -27.66
N CYS A 380 16.34 1.16 -27.13
CA CYS A 380 17.56 0.96 -26.37
C CYS A 380 17.50 1.79 -25.07
N THR A 381 18.01 1.25 -23.97
CA THR A 381 18.10 1.96 -22.68
C THR A 381 19.55 2.20 -22.32
N VAL A 382 19.96 3.46 -22.29
CA VAL A 382 21.31 3.90 -21.95
C VAL A 382 21.36 4.47 -20.54
N ARG A 383 22.49 4.33 -19.85
CA ARG A 383 22.72 4.86 -18.49
C ARG A 383 24.16 5.36 -18.35
N GLY A 384 24.40 6.20 -17.34
CA GLY A 384 25.73 6.74 -17.03
C GLY A 384 26.16 7.81 -18.04
N ALA A 385 27.47 7.99 -18.20
CA ALA A 385 28.06 9.04 -19.04
C ALA A 385 27.55 9.01 -20.50
N LYS A 386 27.42 7.82 -21.09
CA LYS A 386 26.87 7.66 -22.46
C LYS A 386 25.46 8.24 -22.60
N ALA A 387 24.64 8.15 -21.55
CA ALA A 387 23.29 8.71 -21.61
C ALA A 387 23.31 10.25 -21.57
N GLU A 388 24.27 10.84 -20.86
CA GLU A 388 24.42 12.29 -20.81
C GLU A 388 24.95 12.84 -22.14
N GLU A 389 25.93 12.16 -22.74
CA GLU A 389 26.48 12.51 -24.05
C GLU A 389 25.41 12.45 -25.16
N ILE A 390 24.64 11.36 -25.22
CA ILE A 390 23.60 11.20 -26.25
C ILE A 390 22.45 12.20 -26.01
N LEU A 391 22.10 12.48 -24.75
CA LEU A 391 21.10 13.49 -24.42
C LEU A 391 21.56 14.88 -24.84
N GLU A 392 22.81 15.24 -24.59
CA GLU A 392 23.39 16.53 -24.98
C GLU A 392 23.29 16.76 -26.48
N ARG A 393 23.68 15.75 -27.28
CA ARG A 393 23.54 15.80 -28.74
C ARG A 393 22.09 16.01 -29.15
N GLY A 394 21.14 15.30 -28.52
CA GLY A 394 19.71 15.43 -28.83
C GLY A 394 19.10 16.77 -28.44
N LEU A 395 19.52 17.35 -27.31
CA LEU A 395 19.08 18.67 -26.87
C LEU A 395 19.62 19.78 -27.77
N LYS A 396 20.85 19.63 -28.28
CA LYS A 396 21.44 20.56 -29.24
C LYS A 396 20.63 20.67 -30.53
N VAL A 397 20.09 19.55 -31.03
CA VAL A 397 19.20 19.55 -32.22
C VAL A 397 17.89 20.31 -31.96
N ARG A 398 17.44 20.34 -30.69
CA ARG A 398 16.27 21.09 -30.26
C ARG A 398 16.61 22.49 -29.71
N GLU A 399 17.85 22.95 -29.91
CA GLU A 399 18.34 24.26 -29.44
C GLU A 399 18.14 24.47 -27.93
N TYR A 400 18.14 23.38 -27.14
CA TYR A 400 17.83 23.37 -25.71
C TYR A 400 16.44 23.93 -25.35
N GLU A 401 15.52 23.99 -26.32
CA GLU A 401 14.15 24.44 -26.13
C GLU A 401 13.19 23.25 -25.97
N LEU A 402 12.40 23.26 -24.89
CA LEU A 402 11.37 22.25 -24.65
C LEU A 402 10.06 22.90 -24.23
N LYS A 403 8.93 22.30 -24.63
CA LYS A 403 7.62 22.78 -24.17
C LYS A 403 7.35 22.27 -22.76
N LYS A 404 6.55 23.03 -22.00
CA LYS A 404 6.09 22.58 -20.67
C LYS A 404 5.35 21.23 -20.72
N GLU A 405 4.73 20.88 -21.85
CA GLU A 405 4.02 19.61 -22.08
C GLU A 405 4.93 18.39 -22.17
N ASN A 406 6.20 18.58 -22.58
CA ASN A 406 7.19 17.52 -22.64
C ASN A 406 7.52 16.92 -21.26
N PHE A 407 7.20 17.65 -20.18
CA PHE A 407 7.46 17.24 -18.81
C PHE A 407 6.23 16.56 -18.18
N SER A 408 6.43 15.32 -17.74
CA SER A 408 5.49 14.48 -17.00
C SER A 408 5.27 14.98 -15.57
N CYS A 409 4.10 14.69 -15.01
CA CYS A 409 3.80 14.90 -13.58
C CYS A 409 4.77 14.17 -12.63
N THR A 410 5.43 13.12 -13.11
CA THR A 410 6.41 12.32 -12.35
C THR A 410 7.83 12.87 -12.39
N GLY A 411 8.05 14.03 -13.03
CA GLY A 411 9.36 14.65 -13.16
C GLY A 411 10.27 13.98 -14.20
N ASN A 412 9.68 13.33 -15.20
CA ASN A 412 10.39 12.79 -16.37
C ASN A 412 10.04 13.64 -17.60
N PHE A 413 10.88 13.64 -18.63
CA PHE A 413 10.58 14.38 -19.85
C PHE A 413 11.02 13.63 -21.10
N GLY A 414 10.46 13.99 -22.25
CA GLY A 414 10.84 13.41 -23.52
C GLY A 414 10.53 14.32 -24.69
N PHE A 415 11.26 14.11 -25.79
CA PHE A 415 11.15 14.87 -27.03
C PHE A 415 11.50 13.97 -28.21
N GLY A 416 10.90 14.24 -29.37
CA GLY A 416 11.23 13.54 -30.60
C GLY A 416 12.21 14.36 -31.44
N ILE A 417 13.00 13.69 -32.27
CA ILE A 417 13.78 14.28 -33.37
C ILE A 417 13.32 13.61 -34.66
N GLN A 418 13.18 14.37 -35.74
CA GLN A 418 12.72 13.83 -37.03
C GLN A 418 13.82 13.06 -37.77
N GLU A 419 15.07 13.49 -37.64
CA GLU A 419 16.21 12.91 -38.34
C GLU A 419 17.35 12.61 -37.36
N HIS A 420 17.81 11.36 -37.33
CA HIS A 420 18.95 10.97 -36.48
C HIS A 420 20.30 11.47 -37.01
N ILE A 421 20.37 11.99 -38.23
CA ILE A 421 21.62 12.51 -38.83
C ILE A 421 22.12 13.72 -38.03
N ASP A 422 21.20 14.53 -37.52
CA ASP A 422 21.49 15.70 -36.68
C ASP A 422 22.20 15.35 -35.36
N LEU A 423 22.20 14.07 -34.97
CA LEU A 423 22.93 13.56 -33.80
C LEU A 423 24.42 13.29 -34.07
N GLY A 424 24.90 13.60 -35.28
CA GLY A 424 26.30 13.46 -35.68
C GLY A 424 26.67 12.06 -36.18
N ILE A 425 25.70 11.28 -36.67
CA ILE A 425 25.95 9.99 -37.33
C ILE A 425 26.16 10.25 -38.83
N LYS A 426 27.20 9.65 -39.42
CA LYS A 426 27.44 9.75 -40.86
C LYS A 426 26.27 9.12 -41.63
N TYR A 427 25.75 9.84 -42.61
CA TYR A 427 24.66 9.35 -43.44
C TYR A 427 25.07 8.10 -44.23
N ASP A 428 24.24 7.06 -44.16
CA ASP A 428 24.36 5.82 -44.93
C ASP A 428 23.08 5.61 -45.76
N PRO A 429 23.15 5.70 -47.11
CA PRO A 429 22.00 5.51 -47.99
C PRO A 429 21.31 4.14 -47.84
N SER A 430 22.04 3.11 -47.40
CA SER A 430 21.50 1.76 -47.23
C SER A 430 20.57 1.65 -46.02
N ILE A 431 20.77 2.48 -44.99
CA ILE A 431 20.00 2.47 -43.75
C ILE A 431 18.77 3.37 -43.90
N GLY A 432 18.94 4.57 -44.47
CA GLY A 432 17.89 5.56 -44.60
C GLY A 432 17.73 6.43 -43.34
N ILE A 433 16.82 7.40 -43.40
CA ILE A 433 16.59 8.41 -42.34
C ILE A 433 15.45 7.95 -41.42
N TYR A 434 15.65 8.13 -40.11
CA TYR A 434 14.68 7.74 -39.09
C TYR A 434 14.53 8.83 -38.04
N GLY A 435 13.27 9.04 -37.63
CA GLY A 435 12.93 9.79 -36.43
C GLY A 435 13.15 8.97 -35.17
N LEU A 436 13.45 9.67 -34.08
CA LEU A 436 13.89 9.07 -32.84
C LEU A 436 13.27 9.79 -31.64
N ASP A 437 12.69 9.02 -30.73
CA ASP A 437 12.10 9.52 -29.49
C ASP A 437 13.08 9.36 -28.33
N PHE A 438 13.37 10.49 -27.67
CA PHE A 438 14.12 10.54 -26.42
C PHE A 438 13.15 10.57 -25.25
N TYR A 439 13.34 9.65 -24.30
CA TYR A 439 12.62 9.68 -23.03
C TYR A 439 13.61 9.59 -21.86
N VAL A 440 13.75 10.69 -21.13
CA VAL A 440 14.66 10.84 -20.00
C VAL A 440 13.93 10.54 -18.71
N VAL A 441 14.45 9.57 -17.96
CA VAL A 441 13.96 9.25 -16.62
C VAL A 441 14.90 9.83 -15.58
N LEU A 442 14.41 10.83 -14.85
CA LEU A 442 15.13 11.44 -13.74
C LEU A 442 14.89 10.65 -12.44
N GLY A 443 15.78 10.81 -11.48
CA GLY A 443 15.59 10.24 -10.15
C GLY A 443 16.60 10.77 -9.16
N ARG A 444 16.28 10.64 -7.87
CA ARG A 444 17.20 10.93 -6.77
C ARG A 444 17.88 9.64 -6.28
N PRO A 445 19.08 9.73 -5.68
CA PRO A 445 19.64 8.64 -4.88
C PRO A 445 18.59 8.08 -3.90
N GLY A 446 18.44 6.76 -3.80
CA GLY A 446 17.42 6.11 -2.95
C GLY A 446 16.15 5.63 -3.67
N PHE A 447 15.93 5.99 -4.94
CA PHE A 447 14.81 5.45 -5.73
C PHE A 447 14.87 3.92 -5.89
N ASN A 448 16.05 3.32 -5.68
CA ASN A 448 16.23 1.87 -5.73
C ASN A 448 15.42 1.10 -4.67
N VAL A 449 14.91 1.76 -3.61
CA VAL A 449 14.05 1.13 -2.59
C VAL A 449 12.79 0.50 -3.20
N ALA A 450 12.29 1.07 -4.30
CA ALA A 450 11.13 0.53 -5.04
C ALA A 450 11.48 -0.63 -5.99
N HIS A 451 12.76 -0.85 -6.29
CA HIS A 451 13.21 -1.82 -7.29
C HIS A 451 14.04 -2.97 -6.71
N ARG A 452 14.70 -2.77 -5.56
CA ARG A 452 15.51 -3.79 -4.89
C ARG A 452 14.64 -4.97 -4.46
N ARG A 453 15.13 -6.20 -4.59
CA ARG A 453 14.37 -7.41 -4.21
C ARG A 453 14.19 -7.56 -2.70
N ARG A 454 15.23 -7.27 -1.92
CA ARG A 454 15.22 -7.38 -0.45
C ARG A 454 14.66 -6.10 0.18
N LYS A 455 13.70 -6.24 1.09
CA LYS A 455 13.05 -5.11 1.81
C LYS A 455 12.58 -4.02 0.84
N THR A 456 11.76 -4.41 -0.14
CA THR A 456 11.06 -3.48 -1.03
C THR A 456 10.23 -2.50 -0.22
N GLY A 457 10.28 -1.22 -0.62
CA GLY A 457 9.47 -0.18 -0.01
C GLY A 457 8.92 0.77 -1.07
N LYS A 458 8.13 1.76 -0.64
CA LYS A 458 7.66 2.83 -1.52
C LYS A 458 8.55 4.06 -1.33
N VAL A 459 8.83 4.77 -2.42
CA VAL A 459 9.50 6.09 -2.33
C VAL A 459 8.51 7.06 -1.68
N GLY A 460 8.93 7.65 -0.56
CA GLY A 460 8.14 8.63 0.20
C GLY A 460 7.82 9.87 -0.63
N PHE A 461 6.68 10.50 -0.36
CA PHE A 461 6.17 11.63 -1.16
C PHE A 461 7.19 12.76 -1.33
N GLN A 462 7.82 13.19 -0.23
CA GLN A 462 8.84 14.25 -0.23
C GLN A 462 10.10 13.92 -1.06
N HIS A 463 10.37 12.63 -1.31
CA HIS A 463 11.54 12.21 -2.08
C HIS A 463 11.24 12.05 -3.56
N ARG A 464 9.97 12.01 -3.96
CA ARG A 464 9.57 11.94 -5.37
C ARG A 464 9.90 13.24 -6.09
N LEU A 465 10.03 13.15 -7.41
CA LEU A 465 10.20 14.31 -8.28
C LEU A 465 8.81 14.80 -8.72
N THR A 466 8.67 16.11 -8.80
CA THR A 466 7.53 16.76 -9.44
C THR A 466 7.91 17.27 -10.83
N LYS A 467 6.92 17.79 -11.55
CA LYS A 467 7.13 18.41 -12.86
C LYS A 467 8.04 19.65 -12.76
N GLU A 468 7.86 20.44 -11.72
CA GLU A 468 8.62 21.66 -11.45
C GLU A 468 10.08 21.35 -11.13
N ASP A 469 10.34 20.27 -10.38
CA ASP A 469 11.70 19.81 -10.08
C ASP A 469 12.47 19.47 -11.36
N ALA A 470 11.81 18.81 -12.32
CA ALA A 470 12.42 18.44 -13.60
C ALA A 470 12.69 19.65 -14.49
N ILE A 471 11.77 20.62 -14.52
CA ILE A 471 11.94 21.87 -15.26
C ILE A 471 13.13 22.66 -14.69
N LYS A 472 13.18 22.83 -13.36
CA LYS A 472 14.28 23.53 -12.69
C LYS A 472 15.62 22.84 -12.96
N TRP A 473 15.65 21.51 -12.89
CA TRP A 473 16.87 20.75 -13.19
C TRP A 473 17.33 20.92 -14.64
N PHE A 474 16.41 20.93 -15.60
CA PHE A 474 16.71 21.16 -17.02
C PHE A 474 17.27 22.57 -17.25
N GLN A 475 16.65 23.58 -16.64
CA GLN A 475 17.11 24.97 -16.68
C GLN A 475 18.49 25.14 -16.02
N GLN A 476 18.75 24.45 -14.91
CA GLN A 476 20.03 24.59 -14.17
C GLN A 476 21.19 23.83 -14.81
N LYS A 477 20.93 22.67 -15.42
CA LYS A 477 22.01 21.81 -15.95
C LYS A 477 22.38 22.15 -17.40
N TYR A 478 21.40 22.54 -18.21
CA TYR A 478 21.55 22.71 -19.65
C TYR A 478 21.16 24.11 -20.13
N ASP A 479 20.92 25.06 -19.21
CA ASP A 479 20.44 26.42 -19.51
C ASP A 479 19.21 26.45 -20.43
N GLY A 480 18.38 25.40 -20.35
CA GLY A 480 17.34 25.14 -21.32
C GLY A 480 16.12 26.06 -21.18
N ILE A 481 15.53 26.43 -22.31
CA ILE A 481 14.39 27.35 -22.38
C ILE A 481 13.09 26.56 -22.38
N ILE A 482 12.14 26.99 -21.54
CA ILE A 482 10.80 26.38 -21.49
C ILE A 482 9.81 27.24 -22.26
N ILE A 483 9.35 26.71 -23.40
CA ILE A 483 8.31 27.35 -24.18
C ILE A 483 6.96 27.09 -23.49
N THR A 484 6.33 28.15 -23.01
CA THR A 484 4.90 28.16 -22.68
C THR A 484 4.13 28.39 -23.97
N GLY A 485 3.48 27.35 -24.49
CA GLY A 485 2.62 27.50 -25.67
C GLY A 485 1.57 28.58 -25.45
N ARG A 486 1.37 29.47 -26.44
CA ARG A 486 0.10 30.18 -26.57
C ARG A 486 -0.98 29.12 -26.77
N LYS A 487 -2.02 29.17 -25.95
CA LYS A 487 -3.22 28.33 -26.09
C LYS A 487 -3.81 28.45 -27.48
#